data_AF-A0A1U7IZ68-F1
#
_entry.id   AF-A0A1U7IZ68-F1
#
_cell.length_a   1.000
_cell.length_b   1.000
_cell.length_c   1.000
_cell.angle_alpha   90.00
_cell.angle_beta   90.00
_cell.angle_gamma   90.00
#
_symmetry.space_group_name_H-M   'P 1'
#
loop_
_entity.id
_entity.type
_entity.pdbx_description
1 polymer ?
#
loop_
_entity_poly.entity_id
_entity_poly.type
_entity_poly.pdbx_seq_one_letter_code
_entity_poly.pdbx_strand_id
1 'polypeptide(L)'
;MVWVLLPINELATRQQIASRLTTLAQGFRFQDEVEYRVNLTLSFRPEGYGIYVQRKAQLQQAGVSIAQRTTWIEMLGHRNGTQLAFETGTLNSAKSTSKFPGFWESFEKAANAAGVSVTEYDVLLRALETGQSQQYSVAKGTSVDFSAAIAQVEAAYLASLESHFTDHLLPSLATGKGDVVLAGGAAYLMREPLQQFFKERGFASRLSFAWEHQEALSQLVKAQLPEAVELPSLPMRMTDGFGLFQALLGDANRMRGAS
;
A
#
# COMPACT_ATOMS: atom_id res chain seq x y z
N MET A 1 -20.67 -9.87 9.74
CA MET A 1 -20.14 -8.52 9.46
C MET A 1 -19.08 -8.63 8.38
N VAL A 2 -19.11 -7.75 7.39
CA VAL A 2 -18.18 -7.71 6.25
C VAL A 2 -17.58 -6.32 6.19
N TRP A 3 -16.25 -6.23 6.14
CA TRP A 3 -15.54 -4.96 6.00
C TRP A 3 -15.15 -4.77 4.54
N VAL A 4 -15.47 -3.60 3.99
CA VAL A 4 -15.22 -3.24 2.60
C VAL A 4 -14.26 -2.06 2.58
N LEU A 5 -13.14 -2.22 1.90
CA LEU A 5 -12.19 -1.16 1.62
C LEU A 5 -12.64 -0.42 0.37
N LEU A 6 -12.59 0.91 0.41
CA LEU A 6 -12.88 1.77 -0.73
C LEU A 6 -11.75 2.79 -0.90
N PRO A 7 -11.45 3.23 -2.13
CA PRO A 7 -10.64 4.42 -2.33
C PRO A 7 -11.20 5.59 -1.52
N ILE A 8 -10.34 6.43 -0.95
CA ILE A 8 -10.76 7.51 -0.03
C ILE A 8 -11.80 8.44 -0.66
N ASN A 9 -11.67 8.72 -1.95
CA ASN A 9 -12.59 9.53 -2.75
C ASN A 9 -13.95 8.85 -3.00
N GLU A 10 -14.05 7.53 -2.81
CA GLU A 10 -15.28 6.75 -2.97
C GLU A 10 -16.02 6.49 -1.64
N LEU A 11 -15.42 6.84 -0.48
CA LEU A 11 -16.12 6.69 0.81
C LEU A 11 -17.43 7.48 0.89
N ALA A 12 -17.59 8.54 0.10
CA ALA A 12 -18.83 9.30 0.02
C ALA A 12 -19.97 8.51 -0.64
N THR A 13 -19.67 7.55 -1.53
CA THR A 13 -20.66 6.75 -2.26
C THR A 13 -21.01 5.44 -1.53
N ARG A 14 -20.47 5.21 -0.33
CA ARG A 14 -20.64 3.96 0.45
C ARG A 14 -22.08 3.49 0.61
N GLN A 15 -23.06 4.41 0.73
CA GLN A 15 -24.47 4.03 0.85
C GLN A 15 -25.04 3.47 -0.46
N GLN A 16 -24.61 4.02 -1.60
CA GLN A 16 -24.99 3.52 -2.91
C GLN A 16 -24.38 2.12 -3.15
N ILE A 17 -23.12 1.95 -2.74
CA ILE A 17 -22.42 0.65 -2.80
C ILE A 17 -23.12 -0.37 -1.88
N ALA A 18 -23.47 0.03 -0.65
CA ALA A 18 -24.17 -0.83 0.30
C ALA A 18 -25.52 -1.33 -0.24
N SER A 19 -26.30 -0.42 -0.83
CA SER A 19 -27.59 -0.75 -1.45
C SER A 19 -27.42 -1.73 -2.61
N ARG A 20 -26.44 -1.48 -3.50
CA ARG A 20 -26.13 -2.39 -4.61
C ARG A 20 -25.68 -3.77 -4.13
N LEU A 21 -24.76 -3.84 -3.16
CA LEU A 21 -24.29 -5.11 -2.60
C LEU A 21 -25.43 -5.90 -1.93
N THR A 22 -26.29 -5.22 -1.18
CA THR A 22 -27.46 -5.85 -0.55
C THR A 22 -28.41 -6.41 -1.60
N THR A 23 -28.64 -5.67 -2.69
CA THR A 23 -29.48 -6.12 -3.81
C THR A 23 -28.87 -7.32 -4.53
N LEU A 24 -27.57 -7.28 -4.83
CA LEU A 24 -26.86 -8.39 -5.49
C LEU A 24 -26.79 -9.65 -4.63
N ALA A 25 -26.84 -9.50 -3.31
CA ALA A 25 -26.84 -10.63 -2.38
C ALA A 25 -28.21 -11.31 -2.24
N GLN A 26 -29.29 -10.70 -2.76
CA GLN A 26 -30.62 -11.33 -2.80
C GLN A 26 -30.64 -12.44 -3.84
N GLY A 27 -31.15 -13.61 -3.46
CA GLY A 27 -31.24 -14.76 -4.37
C GLY A 27 -29.87 -15.34 -4.75
N PHE A 28 -28.82 -15.13 -3.93
CA PHE A 28 -27.53 -15.76 -4.18
C PHE A 28 -27.67 -17.28 -4.17
N ARG A 29 -27.28 -17.92 -5.27
CA ARG A 29 -27.26 -19.38 -5.43
C ARG A 29 -25.84 -19.85 -5.67
N PHE A 30 -25.45 -20.90 -4.98
CA PHE A 30 -24.22 -21.62 -5.29
C PHE A 30 -24.57 -22.87 -6.10
N GLN A 31 -23.98 -23.00 -7.30
CA GLN A 31 -24.18 -24.14 -8.20
C GLN A 31 -25.67 -24.46 -8.49
N ASP A 32 -26.54 -23.45 -8.50
CA ASP A 32 -27.98 -23.57 -8.77
C ASP A 32 -28.80 -24.47 -7.82
N GLU A 33 -28.18 -25.08 -6.80
CA GLU A 33 -28.87 -26.05 -5.93
C GLU A 33 -29.50 -25.43 -4.69
N VAL A 34 -28.83 -24.47 -4.05
CA VAL A 34 -29.28 -23.88 -2.79
C VAL A 34 -29.30 -22.36 -2.90
N GLU A 35 -30.46 -21.75 -2.62
CA GLU A 35 -30.57 -20.32 -2.40
C GLU A 35 -30.15 -19.99 -0.98
N TYR A 36 -29.13 -19.15 -0.84
CA TYR A 36 -28.65 -18.68 0.45
C TYR A 36 -29.25 -17.31 0.76
N ARG A 37 -29.83 -17.19 1.96
CA ARG A 37 -30.19 -15.89 2.51
C ARG A 37 -28.96 -15.22 3.09
N VAL A 38 -28.37 -14.32 2.32
CA VAL A 38 -27.19 -13.56 2.77
C VAL A 38 -27.66 -12.34 3.57
N ASN A 39 -27.31 -12.30 4.86
CA ASN A 39 -27.51 -11.12 5.70
C ASN A 39 -26.20 -10.34 5.83
N LEU A 40 -26.08 -9.23 5.09
CA LEU A 40 -24.89 -8.40 5.06
C LEU A 40 -24.95 -7.28 6.10
N THR A 41 -24.05 -7.33 7.08
CA THR A 41 -23.71 -6.15 7.90
C THR A 41 -22.41 -5.54 7.37
N LEU A 42 -22.52 -4.46 6.60
CA LEU A 42 -21.40 -3.82 5.92
C LEU A 42 -20.76 -2.72 6.78
N SER A 43 -19.44 -2.70 6.83
CA SER A 43 -18.63 -1.63 7.41
C SER A 43 -17.63 -1.14 6.38
N PHE A 44 -17.62 0.16 6.08
CA PHE A 44 -16.76 0.75 5.06
C PHE A 44 -15.55 1.43 5.71
N ARG A 45 -14.37 1.19 5.14
CA ARG A 45 -13.09 1.77 5.54
C ARG A 45 -12.33 2.23 4.29
N PRO A 46 -11.45 3.24 4.39
CA PRO A 46 -10.59 3.56 3.26
C PRO A 46 -9.59 2.44 3.01
N GLU A 47 -9.21 2.20 1.76
CA GLU A 47 -8.00 1.44 1.40
C GLU A 47 -6.79 2.02 2.16
N GLY A 48 -5.96 1.16 2.74
CA GLY A 48 -4.86 1.52 3.65
C GLY A 48 -5.25 1.53 5.14
N TYR A 49 -6.52 1.32 5.47
CA TYR A 49 -6.96 1.27 6.88
C TYR A 49 -6.40 0.07 7.63
N GLY A 50 -6.24 -1.08 6.99
CA GLY A 50 -5.63 -2.27 7.61
C GLY A 50 -4.17 -2.01 7.99
N ILE A 51 -3.44 -1.28 7.14
CA ILE A 51 -2.07 -0.81 7.43
C ILE A 51 -2.05 0.07 8.67
N TYR A 52 -2.97 1.04 8.76
CA TYR A 52 -3.11 1.88 9.95
C TYR A 52 -3.41 1.07 11.22
N VAL A 53 -4.29 0.07 11.15
CA VAL A 53 -4.60 -0.78 12.30
C VAL A 53 -3.38 -1.56 12.78
N GLN A 54 -2.58 -2.10 11.84
CA GLN A 54 -1.32 -2.77 12.17
C GLN A 54 -0.34 -1.80 12.84
N ARG A 55 -0.17 -0.60 12.28
CA ARG A 55 0.68 0.44 12.87
C ARG A 55 0.22 0.84 14.27
N LYS A 56 -1.08 0.99 14.48
CA LYS A 56 -1.67 1.25 15.80
C LYS A 56 -1.32 0.15 16.80
N ALA A 57 -1.41 -1.12 16.40
CA ALA A 57 -1.05 -2.25 17.25
C ALA A 57 0.44 -2.24 17.62
N GLN A 58 1.32 -1.95 16.66
CA GLN A 58 2.78 -1.83 16.88
C GLN A 58 3.10 -0.70 17.87
N LEU A 59 2.52 0.49 17.68
CA LEU A 59 2.72 1.63 18.59
C LEU A 59 2.21 1.31 20.00
N GLN A 60 1.06 0.63 20.12
CA GLN A 60 0.53 0.20 21.40
C GLN A 60 1.45 -0.79 22.12
N GLN A 61 2.03 -1.76 21.41
CA GLN A 61 3.03 -2.69 21.96
C GLN A 61 4.30 -1.97 22.43
N ALA A 62 4.67 -0.88 21.76
CA ALA A 62 5.78 -0.01 22.15
C ALA A 62 5.43 1.01 23.26
N GLY A 63 4.22 0.96 23.83
CA GLY A 63 3.78 1.89 24.87
C GLY A 63 3.48 3.32 24.37
N VAL A 64 3.34 3.50 23.06
CA VAL A 64 3.09 4.80 22.42
C VAL A 64 1.59 4.95 22.12
N SER A 65 0.98 6.02 22.63
CA SER A 65 -0.43 6.30 22.37
C SER A 65 -0.65 6.85 20.96
N ILE A 66 -1.52 6.19 20.18
CA ILE A 66 -1.94 6.66 18.86
C ILE A 66 -2.66 8.03 18.93
N ALA A 67 -3.30 8.35 20.07
CA ALA A 67 -3.98 9.62 20.26
C ALA A 67 -3.03 10.83 20.32
N GLN A 68 -1.74 10.59 20.52
CA GLN A 68 -0.69 11.62 20.57
C GLN A 68 0.09 11.74 19.25
N ARG A 69 -0.32 10.98 18.22
CA ARG A 69 0.39 10.84 16.95
C ARG A 69 -0.44 11.33 15.78
N THR A 70 0.27 11.70 14.73
CA THR A 70 -0.27 11.77 13.36
C THR A 70 0.39 10.68 12.55
N THR A 71 -0.37 9.71 12.10
CA THR A 71 0.14 8.61 11.28
C THR A 71 -0.31 8.82 9.85
N TRP A 72 0.66 8.97 8.96
CA TRP A 72 0.47 9.09 7.53
C TRP A 72 0.63 7.71 6.89
N ILE A 73 -0.35 7.30 6.08
CA ILE A 73 -0.23 6.12 5.23
C ILE A 73 -0.13 6.61 3.79
N GLU A 74 1.04 6.42 3.17
CA GLU A 74 1.29 6.77 1.77
C GLU A 74 1.33 5.49 0.94
N MET A 75 0.26 5.22 0.21
CA MET A 75 0.16 4.10 -0.72
C MET A 75 0.60 4.58 -2.10
N LEU A 76 1.84 4.27 -2.46
CA LEU A 76 2.45 4.60 -3.73
C LEU A 76 2.05 3.54 -4.76
N GLY A 77 1.03 3.88 -5.57
CA GLY A 77 0.45 2.98 -6.56
C GLY A 77 1.00 3.18 -7.98
N HIS A 78 0.57 2.29 -8.88
CA HIS A 78 0.91 2.35 -10.30
C HIS A 78 0.36 3.63 -10.95
N ARG A 79 -0.96 3.86 -10.85
CA ARG A 79 -1.67 4.95 -11.55
C ARG A 79 -1.77 6.22 -10.71
N ASN A 80 -1.91 6.06 -9.40
CA ASN A 80 -2.07 7.15 -8.46
C ASN A 80 -1.42 6.79 -7.12
N GLY A 81 -1.06 7.82 -6.38
CA GLY A 81 -0.74 7.71 -4.97
C GLY A 81 -1.93 8.07 -4.09
N THR A 82 -2.03 7.41 -2.93
CA THR A 82 -3.03 7.71 -1.91
C THR A 82 -2.40 8.02 -0.58
N GLN A 83 -2.77 9.15 0.00
CA GLN A 83 -2.39 9.63 1.32
C GLN A 83 -3.60 9.49 2.24
N LEU A 84 -3.43 8.79 3.36
CA LEU A 84 -4.35 8.85 4.48
C LEU A 84 -3.67 9.51 5.67
N ALA A 85 -4.34 10.49 6.26
CA ALA A 85 -3.90 11.12 7.49
C ALA A 85 -4.75 10.63 8.66
N PHE A 86 -4.12 10.01 9.66
CA PHE A 86 -4.77 9.66 10.92
C PHE A 86 -4.24 10.56 12.03
N GLU A 87 -5.06 11.51 12.47
CA GLU A 87 -4.74 12.43 13.54
C GLU A 87 -5.48 12.00 14.81
N THR A 88 -4.74 11.94 15.92
CA THR A 88 -5.28 11.58 17.25
C THR A 88 -6.07 10.27 17.25
N GLY A 89 -5.71 9.35 16.35
CA GLY A 89 -6.34 8.04 16.20
C GLY A 89 -7.55 7.99 15.25
N THR A 90 -7.87 9.10 14.58
CA THR A 90 -9.04 9.24 13.69
C THR A 90 -8.64 9.67 12.28
N LEU A 91 -9.37 9.20 11.27
CA LEU A 91 -9.12 9.58 9.88
C LEU A 91 -9.45 11.06 9.66
N ASN A 92 -8.45 11.86 9.30
CA ASN A 92 -8.64 13.22 8.83
C ASN A 92 -8.86 13.22 7.31
N SER A 93 -10.13 13.26 6.89
CA SER A 93 -10.50 13.23 5.46
C SER A 93 -10.03 14.48 4.70
N ALA A 94 -9.88 15.63 5.36
CA ALA A 94 -9.43 16.86 4.70
C ALA A 94 -7.93 16.83 4.32
N LYS A 95 -7.14 16.03 5.05
CA LYS A 95 -5.72 15.78 4.76
C LYS A 95 -5.48 14.48 4.00
N SER A 96 -6.53 13.75 3.65
CA SER A 96 -6.43 12.48 2.90
C SER A 96 -6.82 12.70 1.43
N THR A 97 -6.10 12.08 0.50
CA THR A 97 -6.28 12.27 -0.95
C THR A 97 -5.79 11.04 -1.73
N SER A 98 -6.36 10.78 -2.91
CA SER A 98 -5.92 9.71 -3.85
C SER A 98 -5.46 10.27 -5.20
N LYS A 99 -4.99 11.52 -5.19
CA LYS A 99 -4.77 12.33 -6.40
C LYS A 99 -3.31 12.70 -6.67
N PHE A 100 -2.35 12.24 -5.87
CA PHE A 100 -0.95 12.55 -6.16
C PHE A 100 -0.36 11.54 -7.16
N PRO A 101 0.79 11.86 -7.81
CA PRO A 101 1.29 11.11 -8.96
C PRO A 101 1.50 9.61 -8.71
N GLY A 102 1.10 8.81 -9.69
CA GLY A 102 1.44 7.38 -9.75
C GLY A 102 2.84 7.15 -10.29
N PHE A 103 3.37 5.96 -10.07
CA PHE A 103 4.70 5.58 -10.53
C PHE A 103 4.85 5.48 -12.04
N TRP A 104 3.84 4.95 -12.72
CA TRP A 104 3.97 4.52 -14.12
C TRP A 104 4.27 5.68 -15.06
N GLU A 105 3.65 6.84 -14.85
CA GLU A 105 3.89 8.01 -15.71
C GLU A 105 5.35 8.48 -15.63
N SER A 106 5.92 8.54 -14.42
CA SER A 106 7.33 8.88 -14.22
C SER A 106 8.26 7.80 -14.77
N PHE A 107 7.90 6.54 -14.58
CA PHE A 107 8.63 5.38 -15.11
C PHE A 107 8.73 5.42 -16.63
N GLU A 108 7.60 5.53 -17.35
CA GLU A 108 7.59 5.52 -18.82
C GLU A 108 8.41 6.67 -19.39
N LYS A 109 8.22 7.89 -18.86
CA LYS A 109 8.95 9.08 -19.30
C LYS A 109 10.45 8.93 -19.11
N ALA A 110 10.88 8.48 -17.93
CA ALA A 110 12.30 8.32 -17.62
C ALA A 110 12.95 7.13 -18.35
N ALA A 111 12.25 6.00 -18.45
CA ALA A 111 12.72 4.84 -19.20
C ALA A 111 12.92 5.18 -20.68
N ASN A 112 11.97 5.89 -21.29
CA ASN A 112 12.09 6.35 -22.68
C ASN A 112 13.23 7.34 -22.85
N ALA A 113 13.41 8.29 -21.92
CA ALA A 113 14.53 9.23 -21.94
C ALA A 113 15.90 8.51 -21.81
N ALA A 114 15.94 7.39 -21.08
CA ALA A 114 17.11 6.52 -20.96
C ALA A 114 17.30 5.58 -22.17
N GLY A 115 16.45 5.67 -23.21
CA GLY A 115 16.54 4.83 -24.41
C GLY A 115 16.03 3.39 -24.23
N VAL A 116 15.25 3.12 -23.18
CA VAL A 116 14.62 1.82 -22.95
C VAL A 116 13.32 1.74 -23.75
N SER A 117 13.17 0.69 -24.55
CA SER A 117 11.97 0.45 -25.34
C SER A 117 10.84 -0.16 -24.51
N VAL A 118 9.58 0.02 -24.94
CA VAL A 118 8.40 -0.54 -24.26
C VAL A 118 8.50 -2.07 -24.10
N THR A 119 9.08 -2.77 -25.07
CA THR A 119 9.29 -4.22 -25.02
C THR A 119 10.26 -4.68 -23.91
N GLU A 120 10.99 -3.74 -23.29
CA GLU A 120 11.96 -4.00 -22.23
C GLU A 120 11.49 -3.50 -20.86
N TYR A 121 10.29 -2.91 -20.76
CA TYR A 121 9.78 -2.36 -19.50
C TYR A 121 9.67 -3.40 -18.39
N ASP A 122 9.18 -4.60 -18.69
CA ASP A 122 9.09 -5.68 -17.70
C ASP A 122 10.47 -6.12 -17.20
N VAL A 123 11.49 -6.06 -18.06
CA VAL A 123 12.87 -6.38 -17.71
C VAL A 123 13.45 -5.31 -16.80
N LEU A 124 13.19 -4.03 -17.10
CA LEU A 124 13.58 -2.90 -16.25
C LEU A 124 12.86 -2.93 -14.88
N LEU A 125 11.56 -3.24 -14.85
CA LEU A 125 10.81 -3.42 -13.60
C LEU A 125 11.39 -4.55 -12.75
N ARG A 126 11.80 -5.67 -13.37
CA ARG A 126 12.48 -6.76 -12.68
C ARG A 126 13.85 -6.34 -12.15
N ALA A 127 14.60 -5.52 -12.91
CA ALA A 127 15.86 -4.96 -12.46
C ALA A 127 15.67 -4.11 -11.19
N LEU A 128 14.62 -3.28 -11.15
CA LEU A 128 14.22 -2.51 -9.97
C LEU A 128 13.79 -3.41 -8.80
N GLU A 129 12.94 -4.42 -9.04
CA GLU A 129 12.44 -5.32 -7.99
C GLU A 129 13.56 -6.14 -7.33
N THR A 130 14.55 -6.57 -8.12
CA THR A 130 15.66 -7.42 -7.66
C THR A 130 16.88 -6.63 -7.18
N GLY A 131 16.97 -5.34 -7.50
CA GLY A 131 18.18 -4.53 -7.31
C GLY A 131 19.35 -4.95 -8.21
N GLN A 132 19.12 -5.83 -9.20
CA GLN A 132 20.15 -6.31 -10.13
C GLN A 132 20.03 -5.59 -11.47
N SER A 133 20.97 -4.67 -11.75
CA SER A 133 20.91 -3.87 -12.98
C SER A 133 21.18 -4.66 -14.26
N GLN A 134 21.96 -5.75 -14.17
CA GLN A 134 22.24 -6.65 -15.28
C GLN A 134 21.10 -7.63 -15.47
N GLN A 135 20.39 -7.52 -16.60
CA GLN A 135 19.26 -8.39 -16.91
C GLN A 135 19.34 -8.90 -18.36
N TYR A 136 18.84 -10.12 -18.59
CA TYR A 136 18.72 -10.64 -19.95
C TYR A 136 17.51 -10.00 -20.66
N SER A 137 17.77 -9.29 -21.75
CA SER A 137 16.75 -8.71 -22.62
C SER A 137 16.45 -9.69 -23.75
N VAL A 138 15.25 -10.28 -23.75
CA VAL A 138 14.80 -11.17 -24.83
C VAL A 138 14.72 -10.40 -26.16
N ALA A 139 14.30 -9.12 -26.11
CA ALA A 139 14.21 -8.26 -27.29
C ALA A 139 15.57 -8.02 -27.96
N LYS A 140 16.66 -7.96 -27.19
CA LYS A 140 18.03 -7.77 -27.69
C LYS A 140 18.84 -9.07 -27.78
N GLY A 141 18.32 -10.18 -27.26
CA GLY A 141 18.98 -11.48 -27.21
C GLY A 141 20.25 -11.50 -26.34
N THR A 142 20.46 -10.53 -25.45
CA THR A 142 21.71 -10.37 -24.67
C THR A 142 21.43 -9.80 -23.28
N SER A 143 22.43 -9.92 -22.38
CA SER A 143 22.45 -9.17 -21.12
C SER A 143 22.63 -7.68 -21.40
N VAL A 144 21.84 -6.85 -20.71
CA VAL A 144 21.82 -5.39 -20.80
C VAL A 144 22.00 -4.83 -19.40
N ASP A 145 22.81 -3.77 -19.27
CA ASP A 145 22.91 -3.00 -18.04
C ASP A 145 21.83 -1.92 -18.00
N PHE A 146 20.92 -2.02 -17.03
CA PHE A 146 19.88 -1.02 -16.79
C PHE A 146 20.23 0.01 -15.72
N SER A 147 21.48 0.04 -15.23
CA SER A 147 21.91 0.94 -14.14
C SER A 147 21.55 2.41 -14.37
N ALA A 148 21.83 2.94 -15.55
CA ALA A 148 21.49 4.32 -15.91
C ALA A 148 19.97 4.57 -15.99
N ALA A 149 19.20 3.60 -16.50
CA ALA A 149 17.75 3.70 -16.60
C ALA A 149 17.08 3.64 -15.22
N ILE A 150 17.57 2.76 -14.34
CA ILE A 150 17.15 2.66 -12.93
C ILE A 150 17.35 4.02 -12.26
N ALA A 151 18.56 4.58 -12.30
CA ALA A 151 18.85 5.86 -11.66
C ALA A 151 17.95 7.00 -12.17
N GLN A 152 17.65 7.03 -13.48
CA GLN A 152 16.76 8.03 -14.06
C GLN A 152 15.31 7.85 -13.60
N VAL A 153 14.79 6.62 -13.60
CA VAL A 153 13.44 6.30 -13.11
C VAL A 153 13.31 6.68 -11.64
N GLU A 154 14.30 6.32 -10.82
CA GLU A 154 14.28 6.60 -9.40
C GLU A 154 14.25 8.11 -9.12
N ALA A 155 15.14 8.87 -9.78
CA ALA A 155 15.20 10.31 -9.66
C ALA A 155 13.91 10.99 -10.15
N ALA A 156 13.38 10.55 -11.30
CA ALA A 156 12.15 11.11 -11.86
C ALA A 156 10.95 10.87 -10.95
N TYR A 157 10.81 9.67 -10.38
CA TYR A 157 9.70 9.38 -9.50
C TYR A 157 9.82 10.13 -8.16
N LEU A 158 11.01 10.18 -7.55
CA LEU A 158 11.22 10.99 -6.34
C LEU A 158 10.90 12.47 -6.60
N ALA A 159 11.34 13.03 -7.72
CA ALA A 159 11.02 14.40 -8.10
C ALA A 159 9.50 14.63 -8.24
N SER A 160 8.76 13.65 -8.75
CA SER A 160 7.30 13.72 -8.85
C SER A 160 6.58 13.71 -7.49
N LEU A 161 7.22 13.16 -6.45
CA LEU A 161 6.69 13.12 -5.08
C LEU A 161 7.11 14.34 -4.23
N GLU A 162 8.16 15.07 -4.64
CA GLU A 162 8.81 16.10 -3.82
C GLU A 162 7.83 17.17 -3.30
N SER A 163 7.01 17.77 -4.18
CA SER A 163 6.04 18.80 -3.76
C SER A 163 5.02 18.22 -2.78
N HIS A 164 4.45 17.04 -3.08
CA HIS A 164 3.49 16.38 -2.19
C HIS A 164 4.10 16.13 -0.80
N PHE A 165 5.31 15.59 -0.74
CA PHE A 165 5.99 15.35 0.53
C PHE A 165 6.36 16.64 1.26
N THR A 166 6.88 17.64 0.56
CA THR A 166 7.33 18.90 1.16
C THR A 166 6.17 19.73 1.69
N ASP A 167 5.04 19.76 0.98
CA ASP A 167 3.93 20.64 1.31
C ASP A 167 3.03 20.06 2.42
N HIS A 168 3.01 18.73 2.58
CA HIS A 168 2.05 18.05 3.46
C HIS A 168 2.68 17.13 4.50
N LEU A 169 3.58 16.24 4.06
CA LEU A 169 4.09 15.16 4.88
C LEU A 169 5.23 15.62 5.81
N LEU A 170 6.32 16.15 5.23
CA LEU A 170 7.54 16.51 5.96
C LEU A 170 7.30 17.53 7.09
N PRO A 171 6.46 18.58 6.93
CA PRO A 171 6.14 19.51 8.02
C PRO A 171 5.49 18.80 9.21
N SER A 172 4.66 17.79 8.96
CA SER A 172 4.04 16.99 10.02
C SER A 172 5.08 16.12 10.75
N LEU A 173 6.00 15.49 10.02
CA LEU A 173 7.08 14.69 10.61
C LEU A 173 8.01 15.55 11.49
N ALA A 174 8.31 16.78 11.06
CA ALA A 174 9.14 17.74 11.79
C ALA A 174 8.60 18.11 13.18
N THR A 175 7.29 17.95 13.42
CA THR A 175 6.69 18.20 14.75
C THR A 175 7.13 17.19 15.82
N GLY A 176 7.76 16.07 15.42
CA GLY A 176 8.12 14.96 16.30
C GLY A 176 6.95 14.06 16.72
N LYS A 177 5.72 14.42 16.35
CA LYS A 177 4.50 13.64 16.58
C LYS A 177 4.01 12.91 15.32
N GLY A 178 4.53 13.28 14.15
CA GLY A 178 4.25 12.60 12.88
C GLY A 178 5.07 11.33 12.68
N ASP A 179 4.46 10.32 12.08
CA ASP A 179 5.12 9.14 11.52
C ASP A 179 4.50 8.77 10.17
N VAL A 180 5.26 8.11 9.31
CA VAL A 180 4.82 7.69 7.98
C VAL A 180 5.02 6.20 7.76
N VAL A 181 4.02 5.57 7.18
CA VAL A 181 4.07 4.20 6.68
C VAL A 181 3.93 4.25 5.16
N LEU A 182 4.98 3.89 4.43
CA LEU A 182 4.94 3.76 2.98
C LEU A 182 4.44 2.37 2.58
N ALA A 183 3.61 2.32 1.56
CA ALA A 183 2.98 1.09 1.09
C ALA A 183 2.78 1.12 -0.43
N GLY A 184 2.32 0.01 -0.99
CA GLY A 184 2.03 -0.11 -2.43
C GLY A 184 3.23 -0.58 -3.25
N GLY A 185 2.95 -0.99 -4.50
CA GLY A 185 3.94 -1.58 -5.38
C GLY A 185 5.09 -0.63 -5.73
N ALA A 186 4.81 0.66 -5.91
CA ALA A 186 5.86 1.62 -6.22
C ALA A 186 6.77 1.85 -5.02
N ALA A 187 6.23 1.91 -3.79
CA ALA A 187 7.07 2.01 -2.59
C ALA A 187 8.00 0.80 -2.44
N TYR A 188 7.53 -0.39 -2.86
CA TYR A 188 8.34 -1.61 -2.82
C TYR A 188 9.51 -1.57 -3.80
N LEU A 189 9.24 -1.17 -5.05
CA LEU A 189 10.29 -0.98 -6.07
C LEU A 189 11.27 0.13 -5.70
N MET A 190 10.76 1.20 -5.07
CA MET A 190 11.50 2.43 -4.74
C MET A 190 12.06 2.43 -3.32
N ARG A 191 12.11 1.28 -2.65
CA ARG A 191 12.38 1.19 -1.21
C ARG A 191 13.68 1.88 -0.82
N GLU A 192 14.78 1.59 -1.51
CA GLU A 192 16.09 2.14 -1.19
C GLU A 192 16.18 3.67 -1.45
N PRO A 193 15.77 4.18 -2.63
CA PRO A 193 15.69 5.63 -2.86
C PRO A 193 14.80 6.37 -1.85
N LEU A 194 13.64 5.79 -1.48
CA LEU A 194 12.75 6.38 -0.48
C LEU A 194 13.40 6.39 0.92
N GLN A 195 14.03 5.29 1.33
CA GLN A 195 14.78 5.25 2.60
C GLN A 195 15.85 6.33 2.64
N GLN A 196 16.63 6.48 1.57
CA GLN A 196 17.67 7.49 1.47
C GLN A 196 17.07 8.90 1.51
N PHE A 197 15.98 9.16 0.76
CA PHE A 197 15.26 10.43 0.76
C PHE A 197 14.86 10.90 2.17
N PHE A 198 14.23 10.01 2.96
CA PHE A 198 13.81 10.34 4.33
C PHE A 198 15.01 10.42 5.28
N LYS A 199 16.05 9.60 5.08
CA LYS A 199 17.28 9.61 5.91
C LYS A 199 18.06 10.91 5.77
N GLU A 200 18.28 11.38 4.55
CA GLU A 200 18.99 12.64 4.27
C GLU A 200 18.30 13.85 4.89
N ARG A 201 16.97 13.78 5.05
CA ARG A 201 16.14 14.82 5.67
C ARG A 201 15.95 14.63 7.18
N GLY A 202 16.62 13.64 7.79
CA GLY A 202 16.55 13.41 9.25
C GLY A 202 15.30 12.69 9.74
N PHE A 203 14.53 12.05 8.85
CA PHE A 203 13.26 11.39 9.15
C PHE A 203 13.31 9.86 9.12
N ALA A 204 14.49 9.24 9.05
CA ALA A 204 14.65 7.78 9.00
C ALA A 204 13.91 7.05 10.14
N SER A 205 13.92 7.58 11.37
CA SER A 205 13.24 6.98 12.52
C SER A 205 11.72 7.16 12.54
N ARG A 206 11.18 7.95 11.59
CA ARG A 206 9.75 8.21 11.41
C ARG A 206 9.16 7.45 10.22
N LEU A 207 10.01 6.88 9.39
CA LEU A 207 9.65 6.08 8.25
C LEU A 207 9.52 4.61 8.66
N SER A 208 8.48 3.96 8.15
CA SER A 208 8.35 2.51 8.13
C SER A 208 7.73 2.09 6.80
N PHE A 209 7.96 0.86 6.39
CA PHE A 209 7.25 0.25 5.26
C PHE A 209 6.19 -0.71 5.75
N ALA A 210 5.04 -0.74 5.08
CA ALA A 210 3.89 -1.48 5.58
C ALA A 210 4.15 -2.99 5.71
N TRP A 211 5.01 -3.55 4.86
CA TRP A 211 5.41 -4.97 4.90
C TRP A 211 6.49 -5.27 5.93
N GLU A 212 7.10 -4.25 6.56
CA GLU A 212 8.00 -4.48 7.68
C GLU A 212 7.22 -5.04 8.87
N HIS A 213 7.83 -6.00 9.56
CA HIS A 213 7.22 -6.69 10.70
C HIS A 213 5.99 -7.56 10.37
N GLN A 214 5.82 -7.96 9.10
CA GLN A 214 4.78 -8.91 8.66
C GLN A 214 5.34 -10.32 8.40
N GLU A 215 6.18 -10.82 9.30
CA GLU A 215 6.78 -12.16 9.18
C GLU A 215 5.70 -13.24 9.10
N ALA A 216 4.65 -13.14 9.94
CA ALA A 216 3.53 -14.07 9.93
C ALA A 216 2.79 -14.11 8.57
N LEU A 217 2.56 -12.95 7.94
CA LEU A 217 1.96 -12.90 6.60
C LEU A 217 2.89 -13.50 5.56
N SER A 218 4.18 -13.17 5.62
CA SER A 218 5.18 -13.68 4.69
C SER A 218 5.29 -15.20 4.76
N GLN A 219 5.29 -15.77 5.96
CA GLN A 219 5.30 -17.21 6.19
C GLN A 219 4.01 -17.87 5.70
N LEU A 220 2.85 -17.28 6.02
CA LEU A 220 1.56 -17.79 5.59
C LEU A 220 1.46 -17.84 4.06
N VAL A 221 1.82 -16.75 3.37
CA VAL A 221 1.79 -16.66 1.91
C VAL A 221 2.75 -17.67 1.29
N LYS A 222 3.99 -17.77 1.77
CA LYS A 222 4.96 -18.76 1.27
C LYS A 222 4.51 -20.20 1.49
N ALA A 223 3.82 -20.49 2.59
CA ALA A 223 3.38 -21.83 2.93
C ALA A 223 2.11 -22.27 2.18
N GLN A 224 1.24 -21.32 1.82
CA GLN A 224 -0.11 -21.62 1.31
C GLN A 224 -0.30 -21.27 -0.17
N LEU A 225 0.52 -20.38 -0.74
CA LEU A 225 0.38 -19.90 -2.12
C LEU A 225 1.64 -20.26 -2.92
N PRO A 226 1.57 -21.26 -3.83
CA PRO A 226 2.69 -21.61 -4.71
C PRO A 226 3.20 -20.43 -5.54
N GLU A 227 2.31 -19.52 -5.91
CA GLU A 227 2.60 -18.31 -6.71
C GLU A 227 3.57 -17.36 -6.01
N ALA A 228 3.73 -17.47 -4.68
CA ALA A 228 4.68 -16.67 -3.91
C ALA A 228 6.14 -16.90 -4.32
N VAL A 229 6.46 -18.02 -4.97
CA VAL A 229 7.79 -18.31 -5.52
C VAL A 229 8.08 -17.43 -6.74
N GLU A 230 7.08 -17.24 -7.60
CA GLU A 230 7.20 -16.44 -8.82
C GLU A 230 6.96 -14.95 -8.57
N LEU A 231 6.19 -14.62 -7.53
CA LEU A 231 5.83 -13.26 -7.14
C LEU A 231 6.23 -12.97 -5.68
N PRO A 232 7.52 -12.70 -5.41
CA PRO A 232 8.00 -12.41 -4.05
C PRO A 232 7.33 -11.20 -3.40
N SER A 233 6.78 -10.28 -4.20
CA SER A 233 6.03 -9.11 -3.72
C SER A 233 4.61 -9.44 -3.23
N LEU A 234 4.14 -10.69 -3.32
CA LEU A 234 2.78 -11.09 -2.95
C LEU A 234 2.41 -10.79 -1.48
N PRO A 235 3.25 -11.07 -0.46
CA PRO A 235 2.95 -10.68 0.93
C PRO A 235 2.72 -9.18 1.06
N MET A 236 3.56 -8.36 0.43
CA MET A 236 3.41 -6.90 0.45
C MET A 236 2.05 -6.47 -0.13
N ARG A 237 1.60 -7.09 -1.23
CA ARG A 237 0.30 -6.78 -1.85
C ARG A 237 -0.90 -7.13 -0.96
N MET A 238 -0.74 -8.06 -0.03
CA MET A 238 -1.80 -8.51 0.88
C MET A 238 -1.81 -7.78 2.23
N THR A 239 -0.81 -6.95 2.50
CA THR A 239 -0.60 -6.21 3.76
C THR A 239 -1.87 -5.54 4.29
N ASP A 240 -2.55 -4.73 3.47
CA ASP A 240 -3.72 -3.98 3.91
C ASP A 240 -4.91 -4.90 4.26
N GLY A 241 -5.21 -5.85 3.37
CA GLY A 241 -6.27 -6.84 3.60
C GLY A 241 -5.98 -7.72 4.83
N PHE A 242 -4.71 -8.11 5.04
CA PHE A 242 -4.31 -8.90 6.19
C PHE A 242 -4.46 -8.14 7.51
N GLY A 243 -4.02 -6.87 7.56
CA GLY A 243 -4.21 -6.02 8.74
C GLY A 243 -5.68 -5.84 9.10
N LEU A 244 -6.52 -5.68 8.07
CA LEU A 244 -7.97 -5.60 8.23
C LEU A 244 -8.58 -6.90 8.78
N PHE A 245 -8.15 -8.04 8.24
CA PHE A 245 -8.58 -9.36 8.67
C PHE A 245 -8.22 -9.62 10.15
N GLN A 246 -7.00 -9.30 10.56
CA GLN A 246 -6.56 -9.41 11.95
C GLN A 246 -7.43 -8.54 12.89
N ALA A 247 -7.76 -7.32 12.47
CA ALA A 247 -8.63 -6.43 13.22
C ALA A 247 -10.04 -7.02 13.41
N LEU A 248 -10.61 -7.56 12.33
CA LEU A 248 -11.93 -8.19 12.35
C LEU A 248 -11.95 -9.43 13.27
N LEU A 249 -10.91 -10.26 13.24
CA LEU A 249 -10.76 -11.39 14.16
C LEU A 249 -10.68 -10.95 15.62
N GLY A 250 -9.94 -9.88 15.90
CA GLY A 250 -9.85 -9.30 17.24
C GLY A 250 -11.20 -8.79 17.75
N ASP A 251 -12.00 -8.17 16.89
CA ASP A 251 -13.36 -7.73 17.23
C ASP A 251 -14.29 -8.93 17.48
N ALA A 252 -14.24 -9.96 16.64
CA ALA A 252 -15.04 -11.17 16.80
C ALA A 252 -14.74 -11.89 18.13
N ASN A 253 -13.47 -12.01 18.49
CA ASN A 253 -13.05 -12.66 19.74
C ASN A 253 -13.48 -11.85 20.98
N ARG A 254 -13.40 -10.51 20.93
CA ARG A 254 -13.90 -9.65 22.02
C ARG A 254 -15.40 -9.78 22.22
N MET A 255 -16.18 -9.86 21.14
CA MET A 255 -17.63 -10.05 21.23
C MET A 255 -18.00 -11.40 21.85
N ARG A 256 -17.24 -12.47 21.57
CA ARG A 256 -17.46 -13.80 22.19
C ARG A 256 -17.05 -13.89 23.66
N GLY A 257 -16.08 -13.08 24.10
CA GLY A 257 -15.66 -13.04 25.50
C GLY A 257 -16.53 -12.15 26.40
N ALA A 258 -17.40 -11.33 25.80
CA ALA A 258 -18.32 -10.43 26.50
C ALA A 258 -19.77 -10.95 26.56
N SER A 259 -20.04 -12.10 25.94
CA SER A 259 -21.32 -12.84 25.94
C SER A 259 -21.26 -14.03 26.89
#